data_AF-A0A1S2GV14-F1
#
_entry.id   AF-A0A1S2GV14-F1
#
_cell.length_a   1.000
_cell.length_b   1.000
_cell.length_c   1.000
_cell.angle_alpha   90.00
_cell.angle_beta   90.00
_cell.angle_gamma   90.00
#
_symmetry.space_group_name_H-M   'P 1'
#
loop_
_entity.id
_entity.type
_entity.pdbx_description
1 polymer ?
#
loop_
_entity_poly.entity_id
_entity_poly.type
_entity_poly.pdbx_seq_one_letter_code
_entity_poly.pdbx_strand_id
1 'polypeptide(L)'
;MGATFDLFTEPGSTPVCSRAGCSTPAAWRINWRNPRIHATDRVKIWAACDDHRDFLAGYLRSRTFPVRVTGLDEDVEHLDDAKLDAPKNDVGERASATTER
;
A
#
# COMPACT_ATOMS: atom_id res chain seq x y z
N MET A 1 18.08 1.08 16.35
CA MET A 1 17.67 -0.15 15.63
C MET A 1 16.40 0.18 14.83
N GLY A 2 16.45 0.70 13.62
CA GLY A 2 17.02 0.06 12.43
C GLY A 2 15.92 -0.67 11.64
N ALA A 3 14.79 -0.03 11.37
CA ALA A 3 13.82 -0.55 10.40
C ALA A 3 14.46 -0.40 9.02
N THR A 4 14.85 -1.54 8.45
CA THR A 4 15.43 -1.68 7.12
C THR A 4 14.42 -1.20 6.07
N PHE A 5 14.42 0.11 5.83
CA PHE A 5 14.01 0.67 4.56
C PHE A 5 15.02 0.15 3.54
N ASP A 6 14.53 -0.61 2.57
CA ASP A 6 15.25 -1.20 1.45
C ASP A 6 16.42 -0.31 0.99
N LEU A 7 17.66 -0.83 1.03
CA LEU A 7 18.91 -0.17 0.64
C LEU A 7 19.00 0.11 -0.89
N PHE A 8 17.88 0.25 -1.60
CA PHE A 8 17.84 0.43 -3.05
C PHE A 8 17.15 1.72 -3.53
N THR A 9 16.74 2.61 -2.62
CA THR A 9 16.27 3.95 -3.02
C THR A 9 17.33 4.98 -2.68
N GLU A 10 18.03 5.47 -3.70
CA GLU A 10 18.97 6.58 -3.55
C GLU A 10 18.24 7.81 -2.96
N PRO A 11 18.85 8.55 -2.02
CA PRO A 11 18.24 9.77 -1.48
C PRO A 11 18.05 10.79 -2.61
N GLY A 12 16.80 10.99 -3.01
CA GLY A 12 16.43 11.83 -4.17
C GLY A 12 15.71 11.08 -5.29
N SER A 13 15.64 9.75 -5.24
CA SER A 13 14.81 8.98 -6.16
C SER A 13 13.33 9.10 -5.79
N THR A 14 12.50 9.48 -6.76
CA THR A 14 11.05 9.44 -6.59
C THR A 14 10.63 8.00 -6.35
N PRO A 15 9.85 7.71 -5.30
CA PRO A 15 9.42 6.35 -5.03
C PRO A 15 8.58 5.86 -6.22
N VAL A 16 8.87 4.66 -6.71
CA VAL A 16 8.12 4.02 -7.78
C VAL A 16 6.99 3.17 -7.21
N CYS A 17 5.94 2.96 -8.00
CA CYS A 17 4.84 2.11 -7.57
C CYS A 17 5.33 0.69 -7.21
N SER A 18 4.92 0.21 -6.03
CA SER A 18 5.26 -1.13 -5.52
C SER A 18 4.57 -2.26 -6.27
N ARG A 19 3.66 -1.96 -7.20
CA ARG A 19 3.03 -2.98 -8.05
C ARG A 19 4.08 -3.57 -8.98
N ALA A 20 4.23 -4.90 -8.97
CA ALA A 20 5.15 -5.58 -9.88
C ALA A 20 4.84 -5.23 -11.34
N GLY A 21 5.85 -4.80 -12.10
CA GLY A 21 5.73 -4.36 -13.49
C GLY A 21 5.26 -2.91 -13.68
N CYS A 22 5.03 -2.15 -12.62
CA CYS A 22 4.75 -0.72 -12.69
C CYS A 22 6.02 0.08 -12.38
N SER A 23 6.34 1.06 -13.23
CA SER A 23 7.45 2.00 -13.03
C SER A 23 6.98 3.45 -12.94
N THR A 24 5.67 3.66 -12.79
CA THR A 24 5.07 4.99 -12.64
C THR A 24 5.49 5.61 -11.29
N PRO A 25 5.75 6.93 -11.25
CA PRO A 25 6.04 7.61 -9.99
C PRO A 25 4.86 7.46 -9.02
N ALA A 26 5.17 7.14 -7.77
CA ALA A 26 4.18 7.04 -6.73
C ALA A 26 3.80 8.43 -6.23
N ALA A 27 2.49 8.66 -6.11
CA ALA A 27 1.92 9.85 -5.48
C ALA A 27 1.32 9.53 -4.09
N TRP A 28 1.16 8.25 -3.79
CA TRP A 28 0.46 7.74 -2.60
C TRP A 28 1.35 6.82 -1.79
N ARG A 29 1.16 6.88 -0.46
CA ARG A 29 1.68 5.93 0.52
C ARG A 29 0.57 5.04 1.02
N ILE A 30 0.79 3.74 0.96
CA ILE A 30 -0.10 2.72 1.52
C ILE A 30 0.57 2.21 2.78
N ASN A 31 0.13 2.75 3.91
CA ASN A 31 0.61 2.37 5.23
C ASN A 31 -0.23 1.18 5.70
N TRP A 32 0.41 0.10 6.10
CA TRP A 32 -0.27 -1.13 6.47
C TRP A 32 0.48 -1.91 7.53
N ARG A 33 -0.23 -2.79 8.24
CA ARG A 33 0.36 -3.66 9.26
C ARG A 33 -0.06 -5.12 9.06
N ASN A 34 0.82 -6.05 9.42
CA ASN A 34 0.47 -7.45 9.57
C ASN A 34 0.29 -7.81 11.05
N PRO A 35 -0.95 -7.80 11.59
CA PRO A 35 -1.21 -8.09 13.00
C PRO A 35 -0.89 -9.54 13.40
N ARG A 36 -0.73 -10.44 12.42
CA ARG A 36 -0.47 -11.86 12.69
C ARG A 36 0.98 -12.17 13.06
N ILE A 37 1.91 -11.26 12.75
CA ILE A 37 3.37 -11.48 12.91
C ILE A 37 4.06 -10.31 13.63
N HIS A 38 3.45 -9.12 13.65
CA HIS A 38 4.05 -7.93 14.24
C HIS A 38 3.17 -7.30 15.32
N ALA A 39 3.80 -6.85 16.40
CA ALA A 39 3.19 -5.96 17.38
C ALA A 39 2.74 -4.64 16.71
N THR A 40 1.85 -3.90 17.37
CA THR A 40 1.17 -2.70 16.82
C THR A 40 2.13 -1.60 16.36
N ASP A 41 3.37 -1.61 16.85
CA ASP A 41 4.41 -0.61 16.59
C ASP A 41 5.01 -0.68 15.17
N ARG A 42 4.80 -1.78 14.41
CA ARG A 42 5.45 -1.95 13.10
C ARG A 42 4.52 -1.68 11.92
N VAL A 43 4.54 -0.45 11.41
CA VAL A 43 3.88 -0.05 10.16
C VAL A 43 4.82 -0.27 8.97
N LYS A 44 4.31 -0.91 7.91
CA LYS A 44 4.98 -1.03 6.61
C LYS A 44 4.37 -0.04 5.63
N ILE A 45 5.21 0.47 4.72
CA ILE A 45 4.80 1.46 3.73
C ILE A 45 5.04 0.89 2.34
N TRP A 46 4.01 0.92 1.48
CA TRP A 46 4.12 0.67 0.05
C TRP A 46 3.85 1.95 -0.73
N ALA A 47 4.67 2.23 -1.74
CA ALA A 47 4.45 3.35 -2.63
C ALA A 47 3.46 2.98 -3.75
N ALA A 48 2.53 3.85 -4.10
CA ALA A 48 1.54 3.60 -5.15
C ALA A 48 1.31 4.81 -6.05
N CYS A 49 1.14 4.57 -7.35
CA CYS A 49 0.60 5.56 -8.28
C CYS A 49 -0.93 5.62 -8.15
N ASP A 50 -1.55 6.63 -8.78
CA ASP A 50 -3.01 6.84 -8.69
C ASP A 50 -3.81 5.64 -9.20
N ASP A 51 -3.34 5.01 -10.28
CA ASP A 51 -3.94 3.84 -10.91
C ASP A 51 -3.95 2.60 -9.99
N HIS A 52 -2.87 2.38 -9.23
CA HIS A 52 -2.68 1.16 -8.44
C HIS A 52 -2.97 1.31 -6.95
N ARG A 53 -3.28 2.53 -6.46
CA ARG A 53 -3.52 2.76 -5.03
C ARG A 53 -4.67 1.91 -4.49
N ASP A 54 -5.75 1.80 -5.25
CA ASP A 54 -6.95 1.09 -4.82
C ASP A 54 -6.75 -0.42 -4.87
N PHE A 55 -6.11 -0.93 -5.93
CA PHE A 55 -5.74 -2.33 -6.06
C PHE A 55 -4.93 -2.84 -4.87
N LEU A 56 -3.88 -2.11 -4.49
CA LEU A 56 -2.99 -2.48 -3.39
C LEU A 56 -3.70 -2.37 -2.03
N ALA A 57 -4.51 -1.33 -1.82
CA ALA A 57 -5.30 -1.19 -0.60
C ALA A 57 -6.35 -2.31 -0.48
N GLY A 58 -7.07 -2.60 -1.56
CA GLY A 58 -8.05 -3.70 -1.67
C GLY A 58 -7.43 -5.06 -1.37
N TYR A 59 -6.23 -5.33 -1.90
CA TYR A 59 -5.47 -6.55 -1.60
C TYR A 59 -5.21 -6.72 -0.10
N LEU A 60 -4.87 -5.65 0.62
CA LEU A 60 -4.65 -5.68 2.07
C LEU A 60 -5.95 -5.84 2.85
N ARG A 61 -7.01 -5.11 2.45
CA ARG A 61 -8.36 -5.22 3.04
C ARG A 61 -8.94 -6.62 2.94
N SER A 62 -8.75 -7.28 1.80
CA SER A 62 -9.23 -8.66 1.58
C SER A 62 -8.62 -9.67 2.55
N ARG A 63 -7.46 -9.34 3.15
CA ARG A 63 -6.77 -10.15 4.18
C ARG A 63 -7.06 -9.66 5.60
N THR A 64 -7.97 -8.70 5.76
CA THR A 64 -8.28 -8.08 7.05
C THR A 64 -7.05 -7.42 7.67
N PHE A 65 -6.14 -6.89 6.84
CA PHE A 65 -4.99 -6.13 7.33
C PHE A 65 -5.37 -4.66 7.51
N PRO A 66 -5.01 -4.03 8.63
CA PRO A 66 -5.15 -2.59 8.81
C PRO A 66 -4.35 -1.86 7.73
N VAL A 67 -5.02 -0.96 7.01
CA VAL A 67 -4.44 -0.21 5.90
C VAL A 67 -4.98 1.21 5.85
N ARG A 68 -4.11 2.16 5.53
CA ARG A 68 -4.37 3.60 5.39
C ARG A 68 -3.64 4.13 4.16
N VAL A 69 -4.38 4.78 3.26
CA VAL A 69 -3.80 5.43 2.08
C VAL A 69 -3.62 6.92 2.40
N THR A 70 -2.40 7.41 2.24
CA THR A 70 -2.02 8.81 2.53
C THR A 70 -1.24 9.40 1.36
N GLY A 71 -1.09 10.73 1.33
CA GLY A 71 -0.21 11.40 0.37
C GLY A 71 1.25 11.03 0.61
N LEU A 72 2.11 11.16 -0.42
CA LEU A 72 3.53 10.82 -0.31
C LEU A 72 4.28 11.61 0.79
N ASP A 73 3.82 12.83 1.07
CA ASP A 73 4.36 13.72 2.10
C ASP A 73 3.85 13.40 3.52
N GLU A 74 2.75 12.65 3.64
CA GLU A 74 2.14 12.37 4.93
C GLU A 74 2.77 11.13 5.57
N ASP A 75 3.17 11.28 6.84
CA ASP A 75 3.73 10.22 7.66
C ASP A 75 2.69 9.63 8.61
N VAL A 76 2.66 8.31 8.72
CA VAL A 76 1.73 7.57 9.58
C VAL A 76 2.53 6.68 10.51
N GLU A 77 2.70 7.15 11.74
CA GLU A 77 3.47 6.44 12.76
C GLU A 77 2.68 5.28 13.40
N HIS A 78 1.34 5.34 13.40
CA HIS A 78 0.50 4.32 14.05
C HIS A 78 -0.73 3.92 13.23
N LEU A 79 -1.01 2.61 13.22
CA LEU A 79 -2.20 2.01 12.61
C LEU A 79 -2.89 1.03 13.55
N ASP A 80 -3.97 1.51 14.16
CA ASP A 80 -4.88 0.70 14.96
C ASP A 80 -5.67 -0.29 14.09
N ASP A 81 -6.05 -1.41 14.68
CA ASP A 81 -6.82 -2.48 14.04
C ASP A 81 -8.20 -2.00 13.56
N ALA A 82 -8.72 -0.93 14.17
CA ALA A 82 -10.09 -0.48 14.04
C ALA A 82 -10.35 0.46 12.85
N LYS A 83 -9.30 0.99 12.19
CA LYS A 83 -9.47 2.02 11.14
C LYS A 83 -9.11 1.49 9.76
N LEU A 84 -9.88 0.52 9.28
CA LEU A 84 -10.00 0.27 7.85
C LEU A 84 -10.59 1.54 7.23
N ASP A 85 -9.81 2.27 6.43
CA ASP A 85 -10.28 3.47 5.76
C ASP A 85 -11.59 3.11 5.01
N ALA A 86 -12.74 3.66 5.37
CA ALA A 86 -14.03 3.18 4.83
C ALA A 86 -13.99 3.17 3.29
N PRO A 87 -14.62 2.18 2.63
CA PRO A 87 -14.62 2.13 1.16
C PRO A 87 -15.18 3.45 0.63
N LYS A 88 -14.33 4.23 -0.05
CA LYS A 88 -14.83 5.25 -0.96
C LYS A 88 -15.47 4.45 -2.09
N ASN A 89 -16.79 4.35 -2.06
CA ASN A 89 -17.56 3.70 -3.11
C ASN A 89 -17.15 4.33 -4.46
N ASP A 90 -16.39 3.58 -5.23
CA ASP A 90 -16.19 3.79 -6.67
C ASP A 90 -16.47 2.45 -7.34
N VAL A 91 -17.42 2.47 -8.28
CA VAL A 91 -17.91 1.30 -8.97
C VAL A 91 -17.04 1.08 -10.22
N GLY A 92 -16.49 -0.12 -10.38
CA GLY A 92 -15.79 -0.55 -11.61
C GLY A 92 -14.39 -1.10 -11.31
N GLU A 93 -13.91 -2.20 -11.87
CA GLU A 93 -14.34 -3.07 -12.95
C GLU A 93 -13.74 -4.45 -12.64
N ARG A 94 -14.48 -5.53 -12.91
CA ARG A 94 -14.00 -6.90 -12.72
C ARG A 94 -12.88 -7.18 -13.74
N ALA A 95 -11.62 -7.14 -13.34
CA ALA A 95 -10.53 -7.72 -14.12
C ALA A 95 -10.59 -9.26 -14.01
N SER A 96 -11.47 -9.87 -14.80
CA SER A 96 -11.44 -11.29 -15.16
C SER A 96 -11.36 -11.40 -16.68
N ALA A 97 -10.23 -11.88 -17.18
CA ALA A 97 -10.15 -12.62 -18.45
C ALA A 97 -8.93 -13.55 -18.32
N THR A 98 -9.10 -14.87 -18.14
CA THR A 98 -9.49 -15.91 -19.14
C THR A 98 -8.38 -16.07 -20.19
N THR A 99 -7.55 -17.13 -20.07
CA THR A 99 -7.66 -18.44 -20.76
C THR A 99 -7.38 -18.33 -22.26
N GLU A 100 -6.37 -19.09 -22.73
CA GLU A 100 -6.20 -19.72 -24.06
C GLU A 100 -4.81 -20.41 -24.03
N ARG A 101 -4.55 -21.66 -24.45
CA ARG A 101 -5.28 -22.77 -25.08
C ARG A 101 -4.47 -24.05 -24.80
#